data_AF-A0A9W8KCS6-F1
#
_entry.id   AF-A0A9W8KCS6-F1
#
_cell.length_a   1.000
_cell.length_b   1.000
_cell.length_c   1.000
_cell.angle_alpha   90.00
_cell.angle_beta   90.00
_cell.angle_gamma   90.00
#
_symmetry.space_group_name_H-M   'P 1'
#
loop_
_entity.id
_entity.type
_entity.pdbx_description
1 polymer ?
#
loop_
_entity_poly.entity_id
_entity_poly.type
_entity_poly.pdbx_seq_one_letter_code
_entity_poly.pdbx_strand_id
1 'polypeptide(L)'
;MRCIRVSDPAGFDGLVNDALKASDAVYVLFFGREAPGTNKSWCSDCVIADPLVREEIGKVENSILLEVPVDRSTDQDSATNAFRKRGDIRLTRIPTLLRWGKTGPSAIRLVEGECTRAGIRRYIAQTDESSGRATPLLESEERTLTDM
;
A
#
# COMPACT_ATOMS: atom_id res chain seq x y z
N MET A 1 -10.26 1.71 -7.72
CA MET A 1 -9.62 2.02 -6.43
C MET A 1 -10.13 3.33 -5.87
N ARG A 2 -10.34 3.41 -4.55
CA ARG A 2 -10.56 4.65 -3.78
C ARG A 2 -9.30 4.97 -2.97
N CYS A 3 -8.86 6.23 -2.94
CA CYS A 3 -7.77 6.65 -2.06
C CYS A 3 -8.33 7.36 -0.81
N ILE A 4 -7.77 7.06 0.36
CA ILE A 4 -8.09 7.72 1.64
C ILE A 4 -6.78 8.21 2.25
N ARG A 5 -6.62 9.53 2.35
CA ARG A 5 -5.42 10.12 2.95
C ARG A 5 -5.55 10.22 4.46
N VAL A 6 -4.54 9.73 5.18
CA VAL A 6 -4.45 9.82 6.64
C VAL A 6 -3.78 11.14 7.00
N SER A 7 -4.59 12.16 7.28
CA SER A 7 -4.11 13.50 7.65
C SER A 7 -3.60 13.60 9.09
N ASP A 8 -4.19 12.81 9.99
CA ASP A 8 -3.84 12.73 11.41
C ASP A 8 -3.53 11.26 11.78
N PRO A 9 -2.32 10.95 12.27
CA PRO A 9 -1.97 9.62 12.74
C PRO A 9 -2.91 9.05 13.80
N ALA A 10 -3.52 9.88 14.66
CA ALA A 10 -4.47 9.41 15.67
C ALA A 10 -5.77 8.85 15.06
N GLY A 11 -6.16 9.32 13.88
CA GLY A 11 -7.34 8.85 13.15
C GLY A 11 -7.11 7.57 12.34
N PHE A 12 -5.88 7.05 12.29
CA PHE A 12 -5.50 5.93 11.43
C PHE A 12 -6.40 4.70 11.60
N ASP A 13 -6.60 4.24 12.84
CA ASP A 13 -7.36 3.02 13.10
C ASP A 13 -8.84 3.16 12.74
N GLY A 14 -9.41 4.35 12.94
CA GLY A 14 -10.78 4.66 12.50
C GLY A 14 -10.93 4.54 10.99
N LEU A 15 -10.01 5.15 10.23
CA LEU A 15 -10.01 5.12 8.77
C LEU A 15 -9.82 3.69 8.22
N VAL A 16 -8.94 2.90 8.84
CA VAL A 16 -8.75 1.48 8.48
C VAL A 16 -10.04 0.70 8.72
N ASN A 17 -10.67 0.87 9.89
CA ASN A 17 -11.90 0.16 10.22
C ASN A 17 -13.05 0.53 9.27
N ASP A 18 -13.17 1.80 8.88
CA ASP A 18 -14.18 2.23 7.92
C ASP A 18 -13.88 1.72 6.50
N ALA A 19 -12.62 1.65 6.10
CA ALA A 19 -12.23 1.02 4.85
C ALA A 19 -12.59 -0.46 4.81
N LEU A 20 -12.34 -1.21 5.89
CA LEU A 20 -12.67 -2.65 6.00
C LEU A 20 -14.18 -2.93 5.97
N LYS A 21 -15.02 -1.98 6.34
CA LYS A 21 -16.49 -2.09 6.17
C LYS A 21 -16.92 -1.96 4.71
N ALA A 22 -16.11 -1.26 3.90
CA ALA A 22 -16.45 -0.93 2.53
C ALA A 22 -15.76 -1.82 1.48
N SER A 23 -14.68 -2.52 1.86
CA SER A 23 -13.94 -3.41 0.96
C SER A 23 -13.13 -4.46 1.73
N ASP A 24 -12.98 -5.65 1.15
CA ASP A 24 -12.00 -6.65 1.60
C ASP A 24 -10.59 -6.46 0.99
N ALA A 25 -10.42 -5.49 0.09
CA ALA A 25 -9.14 -5.14 -0.53
C ALA A 25 -8.63 -3.79 -0.02
N VAL A 26 -8.25 -3.76 1.26
CA VAL A 26 -7.70 -2.57 1.92
C VAL A 26 -6.19 -2.66 1.95
N TYR A 27 -5.52 -1.69 1.33
CA TYR A 27 -4.08 -1.54 1.33
C TYR A 27 -3.68 -0.26 2.04
N VAL A 28 -2.52 -0.25 2.69
CA VAL A 28 -1.97 0.88 3.42
C VAL A 28 -0.55 1.11 2.91
N LEU A 29 -0.32 2.29 2.34
CA LEU A 29 1.00 2.72 1.88
C LEU A 29 1.55 3.78 2.83
N PHE A 30 2.65 3.46 3.50
CA PHE A 30 3.45 4.42 4.23
C PHE A 30 4.54 4.96 3.32
N PHE A 31 4.59 6.28 3.13
CA PHE A 31 5.52 6.92 2.21
C PHE A 31 5.91 8.31 2.71
N GLY A 32 7.03 8.85 2.22
CA GLY A 32 7.53 10.13 2.71
C GLY A 32 6.57 11.26 2.33
N ARG A 33 6.19 12.09 3.30
CA ARG A 33 5.35 13.26 3.06
C ARG A 33 5.88 14.12 1.91
N GLU A 34 4.97 14.57 1.09
CA GLU A 34 5.23 15.42 -0.04
C GLU A 34 5.58 16.84 0.42
N ALA A 35 6.57 17.45 -0.22
CA ALA A 35 6.90 18.85 0.04
C ALA A 35 5.79 19.78 -0.48
N PRO A 36 5.38 20.80 0.29
CA PRO A 36 4.44 21.81 -0.18
C PRO A 36 4.89 22.42 -1.52
N GLY A 37 3.94 22.63 -2.43
CA GLY A 37 4.19 23.28 -3.73
C GLY A 37 4.75 22.38 -4.84
N THR A 38 5.53 21.34 -4.52
CA THR A 38 6.03 20.39 -5.54
C THR A 38 5.25 19.08 -5.57
N ASN A 39 4.56 18.74 -4.47
CA ASN A 39 3.89 17.47 -4.27
C ASN A 39 4.81 16.24 -4.47
N LYS A 40 6.13 16.42 -4.31
CA LYS A 40 7.11 15.33 -4.37
C LYS A 40 7.47 14.87 -2.98
N SER A 41 7.50 13.56 -2.77
CA SER A 41 7.98 12.95 -1.53
C SER A 41 9.41 13.40 -1.21
N TRP A 42 9.72 13.60 0.08
CA TRP A 42 11.10 13.80 0.53
C TRP A 42 11.98 12.55 0.36
N CYS A 43 11.38 11.39 0.12
CA CYS A 43 12.05 10.11 -0.07
C CYS A 43 12.10 9.76 -1.57
N SER A 44 13.30 9.59 -2.14
CA SER A 44 13.50 9.24 -3.55
C SER A 44 12.80 7.95 -3.94
N ASP A 45 12.89 6.93 -3.09
CA ASP A 45 12.31 5.61 -3.35
C ASP A 45 10.78 5.69 -3.37
N CYS A 46 10.19 6.55 -2.52
CA CYS A 46 8.76 6.82 -2.55
C CYS A 46 8.33 7.51 -3.85
N VAL A 47 9.14 8.41 -4.42
CA VAL A 47 8.83 9.05 -5.72
C VAL A 47 8.74 8.01 -6.84
N ILE A 48 9.55 6.95 -6.78
CA ILE A 48 9.56 5.87 -7.76
C ILE A 48 8.43 4.86 -7.51
N ALA A 49 8.23 4.48 -6.25
CA ALA A 49 7.31 3.40 -5.88
C ALA A 49 5.84 3.82 -5.86
N ASP A 50 5.51 5.03 -5.38
CA ASP A 50 4.12 5.51 -5.27
C ASP A 50 3.31 5.38 -6.57
N PRO A 51 3.81 5.82 -7.76
CA PRO A 51 3.05 5.63 -9.00
C PRO A 51 2.86 4.16 -9.37
N LEU A 52 3.83 3.29 -9.08
CA LEU A 52 3.70 1.85 -9.35
C LEU A 52 2.67 1.19 -8.42
N VAL A 53 2.66 1.57 -7.14
CA VAL A 53 1.67 1.08 -6.17
C VAL A 53 0.27 1.51 -6.59
N ARG A 54 0.06 2.80 -6.89
CA ARG A 54 -1.23 3.32 -7.34
C ARG A 54 -1.74 2.64 -8.60
N GLU A 55 -0.85 2.40 -9.56
CA GLU A 55 -1.20 1.74 -10.81
C GLU A 55 -1.65 0.30 -10.58
N GLU A 56 -0.86 -0.51 -9.86
CA GLU A 56 -1.14 -1.93 -9.70
C GLU A 56 -2.29 -2.19 -8.71
N ILE A 57 -2.39 -1.44 -7.61
CA ILE A 57 -3.56 -1.51 -6.70
C ILE A 57 -4.82 -0.93 -7.37
N GLY A 58 -4.64 0.00 -8.30
CA GLY A 58 -5.69 0.53 -9.17
C GLY A 58 -6.43 -0.54 -9.96
N LYS A 59 -5.75 -1.64 -10.31
CA LYS A 59 -6.27 -2.79 -11.05
C LYS A 59 -7.04 -3.78 -10.18
N VAL A 60 -6.93 -3.66 -8.85
CA VAL A 60 -7.66 -4.53 -7.91
C VAL A 60 -9.10 -4.02 -7.76
N GLU A 61 -10.06 -4.89 -8.00
CA GLU A 61 -11.49 -4.55 -7.94
C GLU A 61 -11.92 -4.14 -6.52
N ASN A 62 -12.69 -3.05 -6.45
CA ASN A 62 -13.17 -2.44 -5.22
C ASN A 62 -12.05 -2.15 -4.19
N SER A 63 -10.80 -1.96 -4.62
CA SER A 63 -9.71 -1.70 -3.69
C SER A 63 -9.78 -0.32 -3.03
N ILE A 64 -9.30 -0.23 -1.80
CA ILE A 64 -9.09 1.02 -1.06
C ILE A 64 -7.61 1.12 -0.72
N LEU A 65 -6.99 2.23 -1.07
CA LEU A 65 -5.62 2.57 -0.70
C LEU A 65 -5.63 3.67 0.37
N LEU A 66 -5.23 3.33 1.60
CA LEU A 66 -4.91 4.30 2.63
C LEU A 66 -3.51 4.84 2.38
N GLU A 67 -3.43 6.15 2.22
CA GLU A 67 -2.19 6.88 1.99
C GLU A 67 -1.75 7.46 3.32
N VAL A 68 -0.59 7.04 3.81
CA VAL A 68 -0.03 7.48 5.09
C VAL A 68 1.27 8.24 4.85
N PRO A 69 1.19 9.57 4.65
CA PRO A 69 2.37 10.42 4.58
C PRO A 69 3.07 10.42 5.94
N VAL A 70 4.35 10.09 5.95
CA VAL A 70 5.18 10.12 7.15
C VAL A 70 6.28 11.16 7.06
N ASP A 71 6.60 11.77 8.18
CA ASP A 71 7.72 12.70 8.28
C ASP A 71 9.03 11.95 8.46
N ARG A 72 10.14 12.68 8.29
CA ARG A 72 11.49 12.14 8.48
C ARG A 72 11.63 11.63 9.92
N SER A 73 12.32 10.50 10.10
CA SER A 73 12.58 9.95 11.44
C SER A 73 13.41 10.88 12.33
N THR A 74 14.14 11.81 11.74
CA THR A 74 14.92 12.84 12.46
C THR A 74 14.05 13.92 13.09
N ASP A 75 12.81 14.09 12.62
CA ASP A 75 11.83 14.98 13.24
C ASP A 75 11.20 14.25 14.43
N GLN A 76 11.74 14.47 15.63
CA GLN A 76 11.34 13.73 16.83
C GLN A 76 9.92 14.07 17.32
N ASP A 77 9.44 15.28 17.02
CA ASP A 77 8.13 15.78 17.46
C ASP A 77 7.01 15.35 16.50
N SER A 78 7.34 14.80 15.33
CA SER A 78 6.33 14.29 14.40
C SER A 78 5.48 13.18 15.02
N ALA A 79 4.16 13.40 15.03
CA ALA A 79 3.18 12.39 15.44
C ALA A 79 3.26 11.09 14.60
N THR A 80 3.78 11.16 13.37
CA THR A 80 3.93 9.98 12.49
C THR A 80 4.99 8.99 13.01
N ASN A 81 5.85 9.41 13.95
CA ASN A 81 6.76 8.51 14.66
C ASN A 81 6.04 7.40 15.44
N ALA A 82 4.76 7.57 15.77
CA ALA A 82 3.96 6.52 16.40
C ALA A 82 3.95 5.22 15.58
N PHE A 83 3.91 5.29 14.25
CA PHE A 83 3.92 4.11 13.37
C PHE A 83 5.21 3.30 13.45
N ARG A 84 6.33 3.93 13.83
CA ARG A 84 7.63 3.27 14.02
C ARG A 84 7.64 2.41 15.28
N LYS A 85 6.86 2.80 16.30
CA LYS A 85 6.80 2.17 17.62
C LYS A 85 5.62 1.20 17.79
N ARG A 86 4.59 1.34 16.96
CA ARG A 86 3.40 0.46 16.96
C ARG A 86 3.76 -1.00 16.73
N GLY A 87 3.24 -1.91 17.56
CA GLY A 87 3.64 -3.32 17.56
C GLY A 87 3.19 -4.12 16.32
N ASP A 88 2.08 -3.73 15.71
CA ASP A 88 1.47 -4.29 14.49
C ASP A 88 2.09 -3.74 13.19
N ILE A 89 2.50 -2.46 13.22
CA ILE A 89 3.09 -1.79 12.06
C ILE A 89 4.61 -1.88 12.07
N ARG A 90 5.28 -1.48 13.16
CA ARG A 90 6.75 -1.43 13.29
C ARG A 90 7.41 -0.84 12.04
N LEU A 91 7.04 0.39 11.68
CA LEU A 91 7.52 1.03 10.45
C LEU A 91 9.03 1.33 10.53
N THR A 92 9.85 0.45 9.98
CA THR A 92 11.31 0.60 10.00
C THR A 92 11.83 1.41 8.81
N ARG A 93 11.23 1.23 7.63
CA ARG A 93 11.67 1.86 6.37
C ARG A 93 10.46 2.25 5.51
N ILE A 94 10.68 3.13 4.53
CA ILE A 94 9.64 3.57 3.58
C ILE A 94 10.20 3.61 2.15
N PRO A 95 9.39 3.38 1.11
CA PRO A 95 7.96 3.04 1.15
C PRO A 95 7.70 1.69 1.83
N THR A 96 6.57 1.54 2.53
CA THR A 96 6.09 0.24 3.03
C THR A 96 4.64 0.05 2.61
N LEU A 97 4.36 -1.02 1.88
CA LEU A 97 3.02 -1.43 1.49
C LEU A 97 2.56 -2.62 2.33
N LEU A 98 1.37 -2.46 2.91
CA LEU A 98 0.68 -3.46 3.71
C LEU A 98 -0.72 -3.67 3.17
N ARG A 99 -1.24 -4.89 3.30
CA ARG A 99 -2.65 -5.20 3.18
C ARG A 99 -3.22 -5.33 4.58
N TRP A 100 -4.41 -4.80 4.80
CA TRP A 100 -5.10 -4.85 6.07
C TRP A 100 -6.32 -5.77 5.98
N GLY A 101 -6.47 -6.65 6.95
CA GLY A 101 -7.63 -7.51 7.14
C GLY A 101 -8.31 -7.29 8.48
N LYS A 102 -9.40 -8.02 8.74
CA LYS A 102 -10.19 -7.90 9.98
C LYS A 102 -9.38 -8.19 11.27
N THR A 103 -8.32 -8.98 11.17
CA THR A 103 -7.44 -9.35 12.28
C THR A 103 -6.17 -8.48 12.37
N GLY A 104 -6.04 -7.46 11.52
CA GLY A 104 -4.87 -6.58 11.48
C GLY A 104 -4.13 -6.62 10.13
N PRO A 105 -2.91 -6.06 10.08
CA PRO A 105 -2.09 -6.09 8.88
C PRO A 105 -1.63 -7.51 8.53
N SER A 106 -1.48 -7.79 7.25
CA SER A 106 -0.83 -9.00 6.76
C SER A 106 0.59 -9.11 7.32
N ALA A 107 1.02 -10.35 7.61
CA ALA A 107 2.40 -10.65 7.99
C ALA A 107 3.37 -10.35 6.83
N ILE A 108 2.89 -10.42 5.58
CA ILE A 108 3.66 -10.09 4.38
C ILE A 108 3.50 -8.59 4.10
N ARG A 109 4.63 -7.94 3.77
CA ARG A 109 4.71 -6.53 3.39
C ARG A 109 5.78 -6.35 2.31
N LEU A 110 5.64 -5.29 1.53
CA LEU A 110 6.74 -4.82 0.67
C LEU A 110 7.39 -3.61 1.32
N VAL A 111 8.72 -3.59 1.34
CA VAL A 111 9.53 -2.53 1.94
C VAL A 111 10.55 -2.04 0.91
N GLU A 112 10.60 -0.71 0.72
CA GLU A 112 11.57 -0.01 -0.13
C GLU A 112 11.70 -0.59 -1.54
N GLY A 113 12.87 -1.15 -1.88
CA GLY A 113 13.19 -1.72 -3.18
C GLY A 113 12.36 -2.93 -3.56
N GLU A 114 11.59 -3.49 -2.63
CA GLU A 114 10.60 -4.54 -2.93
C GLU A 114 9.36 -3.98 -3.64
N CYS A 115 9.09 -2.67 -3.52
CA CYS A 115 7.98 -1.98 -4.17
C CYS A 115 8.20 -1.76 -5.69
N THR A 116 8.73 -2.78 -6.38
CA THR A 116 8.77 -2.82 -7.85
C THR A 116 7.42 -3.24 -8.40
N ARG A 117 7.15 -2.96 -9.68
CA ARG A 117 5.93 -3.42 -10.36
C ARG A 117 5.71 -4.93 -10.22
N ALA A 118 6.76 -5.73 -10.42
CA ALA A 118 6.70 -7.19 -10.26
C ALA A 118 6.48 -7.61 -8.80
N GLY A 119 7.13 -6.93 -7.85
CA GLY A 119 6.92 -7.14 -6.41
C GLY A 119 5.49 -6.87 -5.98
N ILE A 120 4.90 -5.75 -6.41
CA ILE A 120 3.52 -5.37 -6.11
C ILE A 120 2.52 -6.37 -6.69
N ARG A 121 2.72 -6.82 -7.94
CA ARG A 121 1.85 -7.85 -8.55
C ARG A 121 1.89 -9.17 -7.78
N ARG A 122 3.09 -9.64 -7.44
CA ARG A 122 3.27 -10.86 -6.64
C ARG A 122 2.62 -10.70 -5.26
N TYR A 123 2.78 -9.53 -4.64
CA TYR A 123 2.19 -9.22 -3.35
C TYR A 123 0.66 -9.27 -3.35
N ILE A 124 0.03 -8.66 -4.35
CA ILE A 124 -1.43 -8.70 -4.53
C ILE A 124 -1.90 -10.15 -4.63
N ALA A 125 -1.29 -10.95 -5.51
CA ALA A 125 -1.65 -12.37 -5.70
C ALA A 125 -1.55 -13.19 -4.39
N GLN A 126 -0.43 -13.08 -3.67
CA GLN A 126 -0.21 -13.80 -2.40
C GLN A 126 -1.20 -13.39 -1.31
N THR A 127 -1.54 -12.11 -1.26
CA THR A 127 -2.42 -11.60 -0.21
C THR A 127 -3.88 -11.88 -0.51
N ASP A 128 -4.32 -11.86 -1.76
CA ASP A 128 -5.69 -12.21 -2.13
C ASP A 128 -6.02 -13.69 -1.84
N GLU A 129 -5.12 -14.61 -2.19
CA GLU A 129 -5.24 -16.04 -1.90
C GLU A 129 -5.40 -16.32 -0.40
N SER A 130 -4.58 -15.68 0.44
CA SER A 130 -4.63 -15.84 1.90
C SER A 130 -5.89 -15.25 2.55
N SER A 131 -6.65 -14.44 1.82
CA SER A 131 -7.98 -13.96 2.24
C SER A 131 -9.16 -14.69 1.61
N GLY A 132 -8.91 -15.72 0.79
CA GLY A 132 -9.97 -16.44 0.07
C GLY A 132 -10.59 -15.66 -1.08
N ARG A 133 -9.95 -14.58 -1.56
CA ARG A 133 -10.37 -13.86 -2.78
C ARG A 133 -9.71 -14.54 -3.97
N ALA A 134 -10.50 -14.94 -4.97
CA ALA A 134 -9.95 -15.48 -6.21
C ALA A 134 -9.19 -14.37 -6.96
N THR A 135 -7.91 -14.62 -7.26
CA THR A 135 -7.08 -13.73 -8.07
C THR A 135 -7.72 -13.60 -9.46
N PRO A 136 -7.98 -12.39 -9.99
CA PRO A 136 -8.35 -12.24 -11.39
C PRO A 136 -7.20 -12.79 -12.22
N LEU A 137 -7.47 -13.84 -13.01
CA LEU A 137 -6.53 -14.30 -14.02
C LEU A 137 -6.16 -13.10 -14.89
N LEU A 138 -4.91 -12.67 -14.80
CA LEU A 138 -4.34 -11.80 -15.82
C LEU A 138 -4.43 -12.61 -17.11
N GLU A 139 -5.41 -12.32 -17.94
CA GLU A 139 -5.57 -12.95 -19.25
C GLU A 139 -4.26 -12.75 -20.00
N SER A 140 -3.52 -13.85 -20.13
CA SER A 140 -2.32 -13.95 -20.92
C SER A 140 -2.68 -13.66 -22.37
N GLU A 141 -2.14 -12.58 -22.91
CA GLU A 141 -2.02 -12.35 -24.34
C GLU A 141 -1.12 -13.44 -24.95
N GLU A 142 -1.66 -14.62 -25.23
CA GLU A 142 -1.11 -15.54 -26.23
C GLU A 142 -2.27 -16.18 -27.00
N ARG A 143 -2.72 -15.45 -28.03
CA ARG A 143 -3.62 -15.99 -29.05
C ARG A 143 -3.12 -15.58 -30.43
N THR A 144 -2.15 -16.35 -30.92
CA THR A 144 -1.81 -16.56 -32.34
C THR A 144 -0.77 -17.68 -32.33
N LEU A 145 -0.84 -18.76 -33.08
CA LEU A 145 -1.73 -19.20 -34.15
C LEU A 145 -1.38 -20.69 -34.31
N THR A 146 -2.33 -21.60 -34.16
CA THR A 146 -2.14 -23.00 -34.59
C THR A 146 -2.86 -23.16 -35.93
N ASP A 147 -2.13 -23.70 -36.90
CA ASP A 147 -2.60 -24.36 -38.14
C ASP A 147 -3.42 -23.54 -39.15
N MET A 148 -2.75 -23.11 -40.23
CA MET A 148 -3.12 -23.40 -41.64
C MET A 148 -1.86 -23.49 -42.49
#